data_AF-A0A6P1ZV86-F1
#
_entry.id   AF-A0A6P1ZV86-F1
#
_cell.length_a   1.000
_cell.length_b   1.000
_cell.length_c   1.000
_cell.angle_alpha   90.00
_cell.angle_beta   90.00
_cell.angle_gamma   90.00
#
_symmetry.space_group_name_H-M   'P 1'
#
loop_
_entity.id
_entity.type
_entity.pdbx_description
1 polymer ?
#
loop_
_entity_poly.entity_id
_entity_poly.type
_entity_poly.pdbx_seq_one_letter_code
_entity_poly.pdbx_strand_id
1 'polypeptide(L)'
;MELDVNNREAIRLSHYPDLSQLGYQVIRELGRNQVEGRITYLAKVCKSDQQVVIKEFNCASTTADWSGLKIYDREIEILRQLHHPRIPRYIDSFKMPEHFYLVQEYKNAPSLGLRRSFKPEEIKQIAVSILEILVYLQQRADPIIHRDIKPENILVDDHLNAYLVDFDLARLEGVKMATSSLASGTPGFMPPEEHLGHPLTLASDLYSLGVTLICLLTDTRSIDICKLIDHKYRLNFQKLVPQLHPRFRLWLMKLVESKCKHRYANAFLALKALIPIQVTGTHNAIDTLVAAIKLRQRTAVLCLAMMGMMAVATTTLILSQPGDVKQHLLKSRE
;
A
#
# COMPACT_ATOMS: atom_id res chain seq x y z
N MET A 1 22.85 -41.60 48.93
CA MET A 1 22.16 -40.31 49.11
C MET A 1 22.52 -39.43 47.93
N GLU A 2 21.63 -38.97 47.08
CA GLU A 2 20.29 -39.37 46.66
C GLU A 2 20.06 -38.50 45.42
N LEU A 3 19.41 -39.07 44.41
CA LEU A 3 19.16 -38.39 43.15
C LEU A 3 18.14 -37.26 43.38
N ASP A 4 18.49 -36.01 43.09
CA ASP A 4 17.48 -34.95 42.93
C ASP A 4 17.13 -34.80 41.45
N VAL A 5 16.33 -35.77 41.00
CA VAL A 5 15.54 -35.76 39.77
C VAL A 5 14.39 -34.81 40.03
N ASN A 6 14.53 -33.51 39.73
CA ASN A 6 13.36 -32.61 39.61
C ASN A 6 13.62 -31.25 38.93
N ASN A 7 14.59 -31.14 38.02
CA ASN A 7 14.62 -29.99 37.08
C ASN A 7 13.82 -30.30 35.80
N ARG A 8 12.56 -30.68 36.00
CA ARG A 8 11.50 -30.72 34.98
C ARG A 8 10.37 -29.79 35.43
N GLU A 9 10.69 -28.54 35.71
CA GLU A 9 9.67 -27.51 35.84
C GLU A 9 9.11 -27.18 34.44
N ALA A 10 8.01 -27.87 34.15
CA ALA A 10 6.86 -27.38 33.40
C ALA A 10 7.16 -26.72 32.04
N ILE A 11 7.28 -27.58 31.02
CA ILE A 11 6.74 -27.28 29.69
C ILE A 11 5.30 -26.80 29.91
N ARG A 12 5.03 -25.50 29.73
CA ARG A 12 3.66 -25.00 29.62
C ARG A 12 3.01 -25.80 28.49
N LEU A 13 2.12 -26.75 28.81
CA LEU A 13 1.18 -27.28 27.83
C LEU A 13 0.38 -26.07 27.33
N SER A 14 0.73 -25.56 26.16
CA SER A 14 -0.03 -24.53 25.46
C SER A 14 -1.39 -25.13 25.11
N HIS A 15 -2.36 -24.96 26.00
CA HIS A 15 -3.76 -25.25 25.70
C HIS A 15 -4.21 -24.16 24.73
N TYR A 16 -4.09 -24.45 23.43
CA TYR A 16 -4.79 -23.69 22.40
C TYR A 16 -6.29 -23.71 22.68
N PRO A 17 -7.07 -22.71 22.23
CA PRO A 17 -8.52 -22.75 22.36
C PRO A 17 -9.06 -24.03 21.73
N ASP A 18 -9.94 -24.74 22.44
CA ASP A 18 -10.62 -25.92 21.89
C ASP A 18 -11.74 -25.47 20.95
N LEU A 19 -11.45 -25.51 19.66
CA LEU A 19 -12.38 -25.16 18.58
C LEU A 19 -12.93 -26.41 17.87
N SER A 20 -12.74 -27.61 18.46
CA SER A 20 -13.10 -28.88 17.83
C SER A 20 -14.60 -29.00 17.57
N GLN A 21 -15.43 -28.51 18.49
CA GLN A 21 -16.90 -28.44 18.36
C GLN A 21 -17.35 -27.52 17.20
N LEU A 22 -16.51 -26.55 16.84
CA LEU A 22 -16.72 -25.66 15.70
C LEU A 22 -16.10 -26.20 14.40
N GLY A 23 -15.51 -27.41 14.44
CA GLY A 23 -14.93 -28.08 13.28
C GLY A 23 -13.51 -27.67 12.95
N TYR A 24 -12.79 -27.04 13.89
CA TYR A 24 -11.41 -26.59 13.69
C TYR A 24 -10.46 -27.19 14.74
N GLN A 25 -9.26 -27.55 14.30
CA GLN A 25 -8.18 -27.97 15.19
C GLN A 25 -6.99 -27.02 15.04
N VAL A 26 -6.63 -26.32 16.11
CA VAL A 26 -5.46 -25.43 16.13
C VAL A 26 -4.18 -26.26 16.03
N ILE A 27 -3.29 -25.86 15.13
CA ILE A 27 -1.98 -26.49 14.90
C ILE A 27 -0.89 -25.72 15.64
N ARG A 28 -0.84 -24.40 15.43
CA ARG A 28 0.17 -23.52 16.07
C ARG A 28 -0.25 -22.05 16.01
N GLU A 29 0.36 -21.25 16.88
CA GLU A 29 0.29 -19.79 16.80
C GLU A 29 1.15 -19.26 15.63
N LEU A 30 0.60 -18.31 14.88
CA LEU A 30 1.28 -17.56 13.82
C LEU A 30 1.76 -16.19 14.30
N GLY A 31 1.05 -15.58 15.26
CA GLY A 31 1.43 -14.31 15.85
C GLY A 31 0.46 -13.86 16.94
N ARG A 32 0.91 -12.92 17.77
CA ARG A 32 0.13 -12.38 18.89
C ARG A 32 0.43 -10.90 19.09
N ASN A 33 -0.62 -10.10 19.15
CA ASN A 33 -0.57 -8.71 19.55
C ASN A 33 -1.24 -8.58 20.94
N GLN A 34 -0.43 -8.53 22.00
CA GLN A 34 -0.93 -8.43 23.37
C GLN A 34 -1.62 -7.08 23.64
N VAL A 35 -1.21 -6.01 22.96
CA VAL A 35 -1.74 -4.66 23.16
C VAL A 35 -3.18 -4.56 22.64
N GLU A 36 -3.44 -5.17 21.49
CA GLU A 36 -4.77 -5.19 20.86
C GLU A 36 -5.60 -6.44 21.22
N GLY A 37 -5.09 -7.31 22.11
CA GLY A 37 -5.77 -8.52 22.53
C GLY A 37 -6.03 -9.52 21.39
N ARG A 38 -5.12 -9.60 20.41
CA ARG A 38 -5.30 -10.44 19.21
C ARG A 38 -4.30 -11.59 19.15
N ILE A 39 -4.77 -12.76 18.77
CA ILE A 39 -3.93 -13.94 18.52
C ILE A 39 -4.31 -14.53 17.15
N THR A 40 -3.32 -14.90 16.36
CA THR A 40 -3.53 -15.53 15.05
C THR A 40 -3.00 -16.95 15.09
N TYR A 41 -3.81 -17.91 14.67
CA TYR A 41 -3.48 -19.32 14.66
C TYR A 41 -3.52 -19.89 13.25
N LEU A 42 -2.66 -20.88 12.99
CA LEU A 42 -2.85 -21.85 11.92
C LEU A 42 -3.69 -22.99 12.48
N ALA A 43 -4.76 -23.34 11.80
CA ALA A 43 -5.63 -24.45 12.14
C ALA A 43 -5.93 -25.31 10.91
N LYS A 44 -6.54 -26.47 11.12
CA LYS A 44 -7.12 -27.30 10.05
C LYS A 44 -8.60 -27.53 10.26
N VAL A 45 -9.34 -27.64 9.16
CA VAL A 45 -10.74 -28.04 9.15
C VAL A 45 -10.83 -29.54 9.42
N CYS A 46 -11.52 -29.94 10.50
CA CYS A 46 -11.58 -31.34 10.94
C CYS A 46 -12.13 -32.31 9.88
N LYS A 47 -12.96 -31.83 8.95
CA LYS A 47 -13.61 -32.66 7.91
C LYS A 47 -12.78 -32.85 6.64
N SER A 48 -11.80 -31.99 6.37
CA SER A 48 -11.10 -31.95 5.07
C SER A 48 -9.58 -31.78 5.16
N ASP A 49 -9.02 -31.68 6.38
CA ASP A 49 -7.62 -31.32 6.64
C ASP A 49 -7.14 -30.02 5.96
N GLN A 50 -8.06 -29.24 5.38
CA GLN A 50 -7.76 -27.96 4.76
C GLN A 50 -7.24 -26.99 5.84
N GLN A 51 -6.09 -26.36 5.57
CA GLN A 51 -5.51 -25.37 6.46
C GLN A 51 -6.22 -24.02 6.36
N VAL A 52 -6.40 -23.37 7.51
CA VAL A 52 -7.04 -22.06 7.66
C VAL A 52 -6.28 -21.21 8.66
N VAL A 53 -6.48 -19.89 8.58
CA VAL A 53 -6.04 -18.95 9.60
C VAL A 53 -7.23 -18.59 10.47
N ILE A 54 -7.05 -18.65 11.79
CA ILE A 54 -8.05 -18.22 12.77
C ILE A 54 -7.47 -17.03 13.54
N LYS A 55 -8.08 -15.85 13.41
CA LYS A 55 -7.80 -14.69 14.23
C LYS A 55 -8.76 -14.66 15.41
N GLU A 56 -8.24 -14.74 16.61
CA GLU A 56 -8.94 -14.55 17.88
C GLU A 56 -8.76 -13.10 18.35
N PHE A 57 -9.86 -12.50 18.78
CA PHE A 57 -9.91 -11.15 19.34
C PHE A 57 -10.55 -11.21 20.72
N ASN A 58 -9.86 -10.67 21.72
CA ASN A 58 -10.37 -10.57 23.08
C ASN A 58 -11.40 -9.42 23.18
N CYS A 59 -12.61 -9.72 23.65
CA CYS A 59 -13.69 -8.77 23.85
C CYS A 59 -13.77 -8.22 25.30
N ALA A 60 -13.06 -8.82 26.25
CA ALA A 60 -13.14 -8.47 27.68
C ALA A 60 -12.19 -7.34 28.10
N SER A 61 -11.12 -7.06 27.34
CA SER A 61 -10.13 -6.03 27.70
C SER A 61 -10.42 -4.62 27.16
N THR A 62 -11.53 -4.40 26.44
CA THR A 62 -11.96 -3.05 26.07
C THR A 62 -12.63 -2.39 27.26
N THR A 63 -11.83 -1.75 28.11
CA THR A 63 -12.30 -0.76 29.07
C THR A 63 -13.23 0.23 28.37
N ALA A 64 -14.54 0.10 28.59
CA ALA A 64 -15.58 1.11 28.41
C ALA A 64 -15.55 1.95 27.11
N ASP A 65 -15.03 1.44 26.00
CA ASP A 65 -14.99 2.17 24.74
C ASP A 65 -15.67 1.35 23.65
N TRP A 66 -16.84 1.82 23.21
CA TRP A 66 -17.72 1.24 22.19
C TRP A 66 -17.08 1.13 20.79
N SER A 67 -15.76 1.36 20.68
CA SER A 67 -14.93 1.34 19.48
C SER A 67 -14.40 -0.06 19.15
N GLY A 68 -14.07 -0.89 20.16
CA GLY A 68 -13.46 -2.21 19.94
C GLY A 68 -14.38 -3.25 19.30
N LEU A 69 -15.67 -3.28 19.67
CA LEU A 69 -16.67 -4.16 19.04
C LEU A 69 -16.84 -3.89 17.52
N LYS A 70 -16.54 -2.67 17.04
CA LYS A 70 -16.73 -2.27 15.65
C LYS A 70 -15.55 -2.60 14.73
N ILE A 71 -14.36 -2.89 15.26
CA ILE A 71 -13.16 -3.08 14.43
C ILE A 71 -13.21 -4.43 13.72
N TYR A 72 -13.62 -5.49 14.42
CA TYR A 72 -13.65 -6.86 13.88
C TYR A 72 -14.81 -7.07 12.90
N ASP A 73 -15.98 -6.49 13.20
CA ASP A 73 -17.12 -6.47 12.27
C ASP A 73 -16.70 -5.85 10.93
N ARG A 74 -15.83 -4.82 10.98
CA ARG A 74 -15.37 -4.14 9.78
C ARG A 74 -14.42 -4.98 8.93
N GLU A 75 -13.47 -5.69 9.53
CA GLU A 75 -12.58 -6.57 8.76
C GLU A 75 -13.40 -7.64 8.03
N ILE A 76 -14.41 -8.20 8.70
CA ILE A 76 -15.33 -9.19 8.10
C ILE A 76 -16.14 -8.59 6.97
N GLU A 77 -16.77 -7.43 7.21
CA GLU A 77 -17.54 -6.73 6.19
C GLU A 77 -16.71 -6.49 4.93
N ILE A 78 -15.45 -6.10 5.10
CA ILE A 78 -14.53 -5.88 3.99
C ILE A 78 -14.19 -7.22 3.33
N LEU A 79 -13.63 -8.18 4.05
CA LEU A 79 -13.15 -9.46 3.51
C LEU A 79 -14.26 -10.26 2.81
N ARG A 80 -15.50 -10.23 3.30
CA ARG A 80 -16.65 -10.90 2.67
C ARG A 80 -16.94 -10.40 1.26
N GLN A 81 -16.56 -9.17 0.95
CA GLN A 81 -16.79 -8.57 -0.35
C GLN A 81 -15.59 -8.72 -1.30
N LEU A 82 -14.48 -9.28 -0.82
CA LEU A 82 -13.24 -9.42 -1.60
C LEU A 82 -13.13 -10.81 -2.25
N HIS A 83 -12.86 -10.81 -3.55
CA HIS A 83 -12.62 -12.00 -4.34
C HIS A 83 -11.38 -11.77 -5.19
N HIS A 84 -10.20 -12.00 -4.61
CA HIS A 84 -8.92 -11.85 -5.29
C HIS A 84 -7.97 -13.00 -4.91
N PRO A 85 -7.29 -13.65 -5.86
CA PRO A 85 -6.45 -14.84 -5.57
C PRO A 85 -5.29 -14.54 -4.60
N ARG A 86 -4.85 -13.28 -4.55
CA ARG A 86 -3.77 -12.81 -3.66
C ARG A 86 -4.22 -12.12 -2.37
N ILE A 87 -5.50 -12.24 -2.01
CA ILE A 87 -6.05 -11.81 -0.71
C ILE A 87 -6.67 -13.06 -0.05
N PRO A 88 -6.48 -13.30 1.26
CA PRO A 88 -7.18 -14.38 1.96
C PRO A 88 -8.69 -14.25 1.83
N ARG A 89 -9.35 -15.32 1.37
CA ARG A 89 -10.82 -15.36 1.33
C ARG A 89 -11.39 -15.53 2.74
N TYR A 90 -12.45 -14.78 3.05
CA TYR A 90 -13.29 -15.05 4.22
C TYR A 90 -13.87 -16.47 4.15
N ILE A 91 -13.79 -17.22 5.25
CA ILE A 91 -14.38 -18.56 5.37
C ILE A 91 -15.56 -18.53 6.34
N ASP A 92 -15.35 -18.05 7.56
CA ASP A 92 -16.35 -18.08 8.62
C ASP A 92 -16.02 -17.07 9.73
N SER A 93 -16.96 -16.85 10.64
CA SER A 93 -16.72 -16.09 11.87
C SER A 93 -17.69 -16.53 12.96
N PHE A 94 -17.23 -16.55 14.21
CA PHE A 94 -18.06 -16.95 15.34
C PHE A 94 -17.70 -16.17 16.61
N LYS A 95 -18.68 -16.07 17.50
CA LYS A 95 -18.57 -15.37 18.78
C LYS A 95 -18.71 -16.37 19.93
N MET A 96 -17.78 -16.29 20.87
CA MET A 96 -17.82 -16.93 22.20
C MET A 96 -17.93 -15.83 23.26
N PRO A 97 -18.28 -16.13 24.54
CA PRO A 97 -18.66 -15.12 25.53
C PRO A 97 -17.73 -13.90 25.61
N GLU A 98 -16.42 -14.11 25.59
CA GLU A 98 -15.40 -13.06 25.69
C GLU A 98 -14.48 -12.97 24.46
N HIS A 99 -14.76 -13.72 23.40
CA HIS A 99 -13.85 -13.84 22.26
C HIS A 99 -14.62 -13.81 20.96
N PHE A 100 -14.04 -13.13 19.98
CA PHE A 100 -14.50 -13.16 18.60
C PHE A 100 -13.46 -13.88 17.74
N TYR A 101 -13.92 -14.64 16.75
CA TYR A 101 -13.04 -15.39 15.87
C TYR A 101 -13.40 -15.14 14.41
N LEU A 102 -12.37 -14.84 13.61
CA LEU A 102 -12.44 -14.76 12.16
C LEU A 102 -11.64 -15.92 11.56
N VAL A 103 -12.28 -16.69 10.68
CA VAL A 103 -11.65 -17.76 9.90
C VAL A 103 -11.47 -17.32 8.46
N GLN A 104 -10.25 -17.42 7.96
CA GLN A 104 -9.89 -17.07 6.59
C GLN A 104 -8.99 -18.11 5.95
N GLU A 105 -8.89 -18.05 4.63
CA GLU A 105 -7.99 -18.88 3.83
C GLU A 105 -6.53 -18.77 4.32
N TYR A 106 -5.88 -19.91 4.52
CA TYR A 106 -4.43 -19.93 4.73
C TYR A 106 -3.70 -19.79 3.39
N LYS A 107 -2.85 -18.78 3.27
CA LYS A 107 -1.88 -18.68 2.18
C LYS A 107 -0.57 -19.32 2.63
N ASN A 108 -0.16 -20.38 1.95
CA ASN A 108 1.10 -21.07 2.23
C ASN A 108 2.30 -20.29 1.70
N ALA A 109 2.60 -19.16 2.33
CA ALA A 109 3.69 -18.28 1.97
C ALA A 109 4.25 -17.62 3.25
N PRO A 110 5.58 -17.53 3.41
CA PRO A 110 6.19 -16.81 4.53
C PRO A 110 5.95 -15.29 4.42
N SER A 111 5.88 -14.63 5.58
CA SER A 111 5.82 -13.16 5.67
C SER A 111 7.15 -12.51 5.28
N LEU A 112 7.10 -11.35 4.63
CA LEU A 112 8.28 -10.50 4.37
C LEU A 112 8.84 -9.87 5.65
N GLY A 113 8.13 -9.95 6.78
CA GLY A 113 8.68 -9.61 8.10
C GLY A 113 9.76 -10.59 8.57
N LEU A 114 9.82 -11.79 7.99
CA LEU A 114 10.92 -12.71 8.20
C LEU A 114 12.13 -12.27 7.39
N ARG A 115 13.32 -12.28 8.03
CA ARG A 115 14.54 -11.82 7.36
C ARG A 115 14.91 -12.75 6.21
N ARG A 116 14.67 -12.28 4.99
CA ARG A 116 15.01 -12.91 3.72
C ARG A 116 15.53 -11.84 2.77
N SER A 117 16.64 -12.12 2.10
CA SER A 117 17.17 -11.20 1.09
C SER A 117 16.48 -11.44 -0.25
N PHE A 118 16.21 -10.35 -0.97
CA PHE A 118 15.65 -10.36 -2.30
C PHE A 118 16.52 -9.53 -3.23
N LYS A 119 16.73 -10.01 -4.45
CA LYS A 119 17.32 -9.22 -5.52
C LYS A 119 16.36 -8.09 -5.91
N PRO A 120 16.87 -6.96 -6.42
CA PRO A 120 16.01 -5.86 -6.83
C PRO A 120 14.92 -6.25 -7.83
N GLU A 121 15.23 -7.15 -8.77
CA GLU A 121 14.28 -7.67 -9.77
C GLU A 121 13.12 -8.43 -9.11
N GLU A 122 13.40 -9.20 -8.05
CA GLU A 122 12.40 -9.93 -7.29
C GLU A 122 11.49 -8.95 -6.51
N ILE A 123 12.08 -7.88 -5.96
CA ILE A 123 11.32 -6.81 -5.30
C ILE A 123 10.40 -6.09 -6.29
N LYS A 124 10.82 -5.91 -7.55
CA LYS A 124 9.91 -5.40 -8.59
C LYS A 124 8.74 -6.36 -8.84
N GLN A 125 8.95 -7.67 -8.85
CA GLN A 125 7.87 -8.65 -9.03
C GLN A 125 6.88 -8.64 -7.86
N ILE A 126 7.38 -8.52 -6.62
CA ILE A 126 6.57 -8.31 -5.43
C ILE A 126 5.76 -7.01 -5.55
N ALA A 127 6.41 -5.91 -5.96
CA ALA A 127 5.73 -4.62 -6.16
C ALA A 127 4.60 -4.72 -7.18
N VAL A 128 4.81 -5.42 -8.31
CA VAL A 128 3.77 -5.68 -9.31
C VAL A 128 2.59 -6.43 -8.67
N SER A 129 2.86 -7.52 -7.94
CA SER A 129 1.81 -8.31 -7.30
C SER A 129 0.95 -7.49 -6.32
N ILE A 130 1.58 -6.63 -5.51
CA ILE A 130 0.86 -5.77 -4.57
C ILE A 130 0.11 -4.65 -5.30
N LEU A 131 0.70 -4.04 -6.33
CA LEU A 131 0.01 -3.01 -7.11
C LEU A 131 -1.22 -3.57 -7.83
N GLU A 132 -1.20 -4.82 -8.30
CA GLU A 132 -2.38 -5.48 -8.87
C GLU A 132 -3.48 -5.65 -7.82
N ILE A 133 -3.14 -6.01 -6.58
CA ILE A 133 -4.09 -6.05 -5.46
C ILE A 133 -4.67 -4.65 -5.19
N LEU A 134 -3.83 -3.62 -5.14
CA LEU A 134 -4.27 -2.25 -4.91
C LEU A 134 -5.17 -1.75 -6.05
N VAL A 135 -4.85 -2.07 -7.31
CA VAL A 135 -5.74 -1.77 -8.45
C VAL A 135 -7.11 -2.39 -8.23
N TYR A 136 -7.15 -3.67 -7.83
CA TYR A 136 -8.40 -4.37 -7.54
C TYR A 136 -9.20 -3.69 -6.41
N LEU A 137 -8.55 -3.30 -5.30
CA LEU A 137 -9.21 -2.61 -4.18
C LEU A 137 -9.74 -1.22 -4.56
N GLN A 138 -9.00 -0.51 -5.40
CA GLN A 138 -9.32 0.87 -5.81
C GLN A 138 -10.38 0.96 -6.92
N GLN A 139 -10.60 -0.11 -7.69
CA GLN A 139 -11.59 -0.16 -8.78
C GLN A 139 -12.99 -0.60 -8.34
N ARG A 140 -13.18 -0.87 -7.04
CA ARG A 140 -14.48 -1.22 -6.48
C ARG A 140 -15.42 0.00 -6.50
N ALA A 141 -16.73 -0.26 -6.45
CA ALA A 141 -17.74 0.79 -6.34
C ALA A 141 -17.48 1.71 -5.14
N ASP A 142 -17.14 1.10 -4.00
CA ASP A 142 -16.56 1.79 -2.84
C ASP A 142 -15.08 1.40 -2.73
N PRO A 143 -14.14 2.28 -3.10
CA PRO A 143 -12.71 2.00 -3.02
C PRO A 143 -12.28 1.67 -1.59
N ILE A 144 -11.39 0.69 -1.44
CA ILE A 144 -10.85 0.28 -0.14
C ILE A 144 -9.40 0.74 -0.01
N ILE A 145 -9.06 1.31 1.15
CA ILE A 145 -7.71 1.65 1.58
C ILE A 145 -7.30 0.67 2.68
N HIS A 146 -6.17 -0.02 2.50
CA HIS A 146 -5.67 -1.05 3.42
C HIS A 146 -5.11 -0.48 4.72
N ARG A 147 -4.35 0.63 4.63
CA ARG A 147 -3.77 1.41 5.74
C ARG A 147 -2.62 0.77 6.51
N ASP A 148 -2.42 -0.54 6.47
CA ASP A 148 -1.28 -1.20 7.15
C ASP A 148 -0.40 -2.03 6.21
N ILE A 149 0.01 -1.44 5.07
CA ILE A 149 0.94 -2.11 4.15
C ILE A 149 2.37 -2.01 4.70
N LYS A 150 2.93 -3.15 5.07
CA LYS A 150 4.27 -3.32 5.64
C LYS A 150 4.79 -4.74 5.36
N PRO A 151 6.10 -5.02 5.53
CA PRO A 151 6.64 -6.36 5.31
C PRO A 151 5.88 -7.47 6.05
N GLU A 152 5.46 -7.23 7.29
CA GLU A 152 4.79 -8.23 8.11
C GLU A 152 3.45 -8.69 7.51
N ASN A 153 2.76 -7.80 6.80
CA ASN A 153 1.44 -8.00 6.21
C ASN A 153 1.47 -8.41 4.73
N ILE A 154 2.66 -8.72 4.21
CA ILE A 154 2.84 -9.26 2.87
C ILE A 154 3.47 -10.64 2.98
N LEU A 155 2.77 -11.65 2.45
CA LEU A 155 3.31 -13.01 2.33
C LEU A 155 3.85 -13.20 0.91
N VAL A 156 4.98 -13.92 0.75
CA VAL A 156 5.57 -14.17 -0.57
C VAL A 156 5.99 -15.63 -0.70
N ASP A 157 5.44 -16.32 -1.70
CA ASP A 157 5.76 -17.72 -2.00
C ASP A 157 7.12 -17.85 -2.73
N ASP A 158 7.50 -19.08 -3.06
CA ASP A 158 8.74 -19.38 -3.77
C ASP A 158 8.71 -18.95 -5.25
N HIS A 159 7.52 -18.64 -5.78
CA HIS A 159 7.31 -18.11 -7.13
C HIS A 159 7.22 -16.58 -7.17
N LEU A 160 7.49 -15.91 -6.02
CA LEU A 160 7.41 -14.46 -5.84
C LEU A 160 5.99 -13.88 -6.06
N ASN A 161 4.95 -14.70 -5.89
CA ASN A 161 3.60 -14.18 -5.76
C ASN A 161 3.45 -13.56 -4.39
N ALA A 162 3.09 -12.27 -4.35
CA ALA A 162 2.84 -11.56 -3.10
C ALA A 162 1.36 -11.55 -2.75
N TYR A 163 1.04 -11.88 -1.50
CA TYR A 163 -0.30 -11.90 -0.93
C TYR A 163 -0.40 -10.77 0.10
N LEU A 164 -1.44 -9.96 0.01
CA LEU A 164 -1.73 -8.93 1.01
C LEU A 164 -2.68 -9.50 2.04
N VAL A 165 -2.28 -9.44 3.31
CA VAL A 165 -3.04 -9.95 4.44
C VAL A 165 -3.28 -8.85 5.47
N ASP A 166 -4.15 -9.12 6.43
CA ASP A 166 -4.43 -8.24 7.57
C ASP A 166 -5.21 -6.95 7.26
N PHE A 167 -6.52 -7.09 7.06
CA PHE A 167 -7.42 -5.99 6.66
C PHE A 167 -8.08 -5.29 7.86
N ASP A 168 -7.53 -5.46 9.06
CA ASP A 168 -8.08 -4.92 10.31
C ASP A 168 -8.22 -3.38 10.31
N LEU A 169 -7.22 -2.70 9.75
CA LEU A 169 -7.26 -1.24 9.62
C LEU A 169 -7.97 -0.76 8.36
N ALA A 170 -8.34 -1.67 7.45
CA ALA A 170 -8.89 -1.30 6.15
C ALA A 170 -10.22 -0.56 6.28
N ARG A 171 -10.44 0.42 5.40
CA ARG A 171 -11.65 1.26 5.38
C ARG A 171 -12.03 1.61 3.95
N LEU A 172 -13.26 2.09 3.78
CA LEU A 172 -13.67 2.68 2.50
C LEU A 172 -13.08 4.09 2.39
N GLU A 173 -12.70 4.48 1.18
CA GLU A 173 -12.25 5.85 0.90
C GLU A 173 -13.35 6.87 1.25
N GLY A 174 -12.95 8.04 1.77
CA GLY A 174 -13.87 9.11 2.14
C GLY A 174 -14.56 8.97 3.50
N VAL A 175 -14.44 7.82 4.18
CA VAL A 175 -14.90 7.67 5.56
C VAL A 175 -13.99 8.47 6.49
N LYS A 176 -14.57 9.43 7.24
CA LYS A 176 -13.81 10.25 8.21
C LYS A 176 -13.18 9.35 9.28
N MET A 177 -11.91 9.57 9.56
CA MET A 177 -11.20 8.87 10.63
C MET A 177 -11.74 9.32 12.00
N ALA A 178 -12.08 8.35 12.85
CA ALA A 178 -12.30 8.63 14.26
C ALA A 178 -10.96 8.98 14.91
N THR A 179 -10.96 9.84 15.93
CA THR A 179 -9.74 10.22 16.66
C THR A 179 -9.01 9.02 17.26
N SER A 180 -9.75 7.98 17.69
CA SER A 180 -9.19 6.71 18.17
C SER A 180 -8.44 5.92 17.10
N SER A 181 -8.75 6.12 15.81
CA SER A 181 -8.09 5.43 14.69
C SER A 181 -6.79 6.10 14.22
N LEU A 182 -6.46 7.28 14.77
CA LEU A 182 -5.22 8.01 14.49
C LEU A 182 -4.00 7.39 15.17
N ALA A 183 -4.21 6.65 16.26
CA ALA A 183 -3.17 5.91 16.97
C ALA A 183 -2.89 4.53 16.36
N SER A 184 -3.61 4.14 15.31
CA SER A 184 -3.53 2.81 14.68
C SER A 184 -2.66 2.85 13.43
N GLY A 185 -1.70 1.94 13.33
CA GLY A 185 -0.79 1.79 12.18
C GLY A 185 0.67 1.67 12.63
N THR A 186 1.53 1.20 11.73
CA THR A 186 2.93 0.91 12.09
C THR A 186 3.83 2.12 11.85
N PRO A 187 4.53 2.64 12.87
CA PRO A 187 5.42 3.79 12.71
C PRO A 187 6.41 3.60 11.56
N GLY A 188 6.53 4.63 10.72
CA GLY A 188 7.43 4.65 9.56
C GLY A 188 6.81 4.19 8.25
N PHE A 189 5.86 3.24 8.28
CA PHE A 189 5.09 2.82 7.10
C PHE A 189 3.82 3.65 6.89
N MET A 190 3.29 4.21 7.98
CA MET A 190 2.13 5.11 7.95
C MET A 190 2.43 6.37 7.11
N PRO A 191 1.55 6.74 6.17
CA PRO A 191 1.72 7.94 5.37
C PRO A 191 1.51 9.21 6.20
N PRO A 192 2.15 10.36 5.84
CA PRO A 192 2.09 11.56 6.66
C PRO A 192 0.68 12.10 6.88
N GLU A 193 -0.20 12.02 5.89
CA GLU A 193 -1.60 12.42 6.01
C GLU A 193 -2.36 11.58 7.05
N GLU A 194 -2.03 10.30 7.21
CA GLU A 194 -2.66 9.45 8.22
C GLU A 194 -2.18 9.84 9.62
N HIS A 195 -0.87 10.03 9.77
CA HIS A 195 -0.27 10.46 11.03
C HIS A 195 -0.80 11.83 11.50
N LEU A 196 -1.08 12.72 10.55
CA LEU A 196 -1.63 14.07 10.81
C LEU A 196 -3.17 14.09 10.90
N GLY A 197 -3.84 12.95 10.73
CA GLY A 197 -5.29 12.85 10.75
C GLY A 197 -6.02 13.53 9.60
N HIS A 198 -5.34 13.74 8.48
CA HIS A 198 -5.91 14.23 7.24
C HIS A 198 -6.64 13.09 6.49
N PRO A 199 -7.61 13.42 5.62
CA PRO A 199 -8.30 12.42 4.82
C PRO A 199 -7.33 11.57 3.98
N LEU A 200 -7.50 10.25 4.05
CA LEU A 200 -6.75 9.31 3.23
C LEU A 200 -7.28 9.31 1.80
N THR A 201 -6.42 8.89 0.88
CA THR A 201 -6.72 8.78 -0.55
C THR A 201 -6.20 7.46 -1.09
N LEU A 202 -6.56 7.10 -2.33
CA LEU A 202 -5.93 5.98 -3.04
C LEU A 202 -4.38 6.03 -3.07
N ALA A 203 -3.79 7.23 -2.94
CA ALA A 203 -2.34 7.40 -2.90
C ALA A 203 -1.70 7.08 -1.54
N SER A 204 -2.50 6.93 -0.47
CA SER A 204 -2.03 6.64 0.90
C SER A 204 -1.36 5.27 0.98
N ASP A 205 -2.00 4.22 0.46
CA ASP A 205 -1.41 2.87 0.39
C ASP A 205 -0.14 2.81 -0.50
N LEU A 206 -0.01 3.72 -1.48
CA LEU A 206 1.18 3.78 -2.34
C LEU A 206 2.42 4.25 -1.57
N TYR A 207 2.25 5.14 -0.59
CA TYR A 207 3.35 5.54 0.29
C TYR A 207 3.82 4.35 1.12
N SER A 208 2.89 3.66 1.79
CA SER A 208 3.21 2.49 2.63
C SER A 208 3.87 1.37 1.82
N LEU A 209 3.39 1.12 0.58
CA LEU A 209 4.07 0.23 -0.35
C LEU A 209 5.49 0.73 -0.69
N GLY A 210 5.66 2.01 -1.01
CA GLY A 210 6.97 2.59 -1.32
C GLY A 210 7.98 2.42 -0.17
N VAL A 211 7.55 2.70 1.07
CA VAL A 211 8.37 2.48 2.27
C VAL A 211 8.69 0.99 2.42
N THR A 212 7.73 0.10 2.21
CA THR A 212 7.92 -1.36 2.27
C THR A 212 8.97 -1.83 1.27
N LEU A 213 8.88 -1.41 0.01
CA LEU A 213 9.86 -1.78 -1.02
C LEU A 213 11.25 -1.24 -0.69
N ILE A 214 11.34 -0.02 -0.16
CA ILE A 214 12.62 0.56 0.25
C ILE A 214 13.21 -0.22 1.42
N CYS A 215 12.40 -0.58 2.42
CA CYS A 215 12.79 -1.41 3.56
C CYS A 215 13.46 -2.72 3.10
N LEU A 216 12.87 -3.39 2.10
CA LEU A 216 13.42 -4.61 1.50
C LEU A 216 14.72 -4.34 0.72
N LEU A 217 14.75 -3.29 -0.11
CA LEU A 217 15.90 -2.95 -0.94
C LEU A 217 17.13 -2.55 -0.13
N THR A 218 16.93 -1.96 1.05
CA THR A 218 18.00 -1.52 1.95
C THR A 218 18.35 -2.56 3.03
N ASP A 219 17.72 -3.74 3.02
CA ASP A 219 17.81 -4.76 4.09
C ASP A 219 17.64 -4.14 5.51
N THR A 220 16.76 -3.13 5.60
CA THR A 220 16.49 -2.43 6.86
C THR A 220 15.40 -3.19 7.60
N ARG A 221 15.57 -3.39 8.91
CA ARG A 221 14.50 -4.00 9.73
C ARG A 221 13.33 -3.03 9.80
N SER A 222 12.09 -3.54 9.78
CA SER A 222 10.88 -2.71 9.88
C SER A 222 10.91 -1.76 11.08
N ILE A 223 11.39 -2.22 12.23
CA ILE A 223 11.53 -1.40 13.46
C ILE A 223 12.52 -0.23 13.32
N ASP A 224 13.43 -0.28 12.35
CA ASP A 224 14.45 0.72 12.11
C ASP A 224 14.08 1.67 10.94
N ILE A 225 12.98 1.43 10.22
CA ILE A 225 12.64 2.19 9.01
C ILE A 225 12.45 3.68 9.29
N CYS A 226 11.91 4.03 10.47
CA CYS A 226 11.76 5.41 10.93
C CYS A 226 13.08 6.19 10.93
N LYS A 227 14.23 5.52 11.11
CA LYS A 227 15.55 6.16 11.12
C LYS A 227 15.96 6.70 9.75
N LEU A 228 15.34 6.21 8.67
CA LEU A 228 15.56 6.70 7.31
C LEU A 228 14.70 7.91 6.96
N ILE A 229 13.69 8.24 7.79
CA ILE A 229 12.74 9.33 7.56
C ILE A 229 13.19 10.56 8.34
N ASP A 230 13.33 11.69 7.66
CA ASP A 230 13.65 12.96 8.33
C ASP A 230 12.39 13.67 8.87
N HIS A 231 12.61 14.76 9.61
CA HIS A 231 11.54 15.60 10.18
C HIS A 231 10.60 16.25 9.13
N LYS A 232 10.90 16.17 7.84
CA LYS A 232 10.05 16.64 6.73
C LYS A 232 9.36 15.48 6.01
N TYR A 233 9.35 14.28 6.61
CA TYR A 233 8.84 13.04 6.03
C TYR A 233 9.54 12.64 4.72
N ARG A 234 10.83 12.99 4.55
CA ARG A 234 11.61 12.55 3.38
C ARG A 234 12.38 11.29 3.74
N LEU A 235 12.23 10.26 2.92
CA LEU A 235 12.89 8.98 3.08
C LEU A 235 14.26 8.98 2.37
N ASN A 236 15.33 8.86 3.15
CA ASN A 236 16.71 8.97 2.68
C ASN A 236 17.34 7.57 2.50
N PHE A 237 17.20 7.00 1.31
CA PHE A 237 17.67 5.62 1.02
C PHE A 237 18.67 5.55 -0.14
N GLN A 238 18.86 6.62 -0.90
CA GLN A 238 19.54 6.63 -2.19
C GLN A 238 21.01 6.17 -2.12
N LYS A 239 21.69 6.44 -0.99
CA LYS A 239 23.08 6.02 -0.73
C LYS A 239 23.19 4.53 -0.36
N LEU A 240 22.11 3.93 0.13
CA LEU A 240 22.06 2.52 0.54
C LEU A 240 21.82 1.58 -0.65
N VAL A 241 21.34 2.12 -1.78
CA VAL A 241 21.00 1.35 -2.99
C VAL A 241 21.63 1.94 -4.26
N PRO A 242 22.97 2.14 -4.31
CA PRO A 242 23.65 2.74 -5.45
C PRO A 242 23.46 1.96 -6.76
N GLN A 243 23.23 0.65 -6.67
CA GLN A 243 23.05 -0.29 -7.78
C GLN A 243 21.72 -0.11 -8.55
N LEU A 244 20.74 0.61 -7.99
CA LEU A 244 19.44 0.76 -8.63
C LEU A 244 19.48 1.73 -9.81
N HIS A 245 18.83 1.32 -10.89
CA HIS A 245 18.64 2.14 -12.06
C HIS A 245 17.90 3.45 -11.68
N PRO A 246 18.33 4.63 -12.18
CA PRO A 246 17.79 5.92 -11.77
C PRO A 246 16.27 6.03 -11.93
N ARG A 247 15.71 5.48 -13.01
CA ARG A 247 14.25 5.50 -13.25
C ARG A 247 13.48 4.72 -12.19
N PHE A 248 14.03 3.61 -11.69
CA PHE A 248 13.42 2.83 -10.62
C PHE A 248 13.50 3.57 -9.28
N ARG A 249 14.65 4.20 -9.01
CA ARG A 249 14.82 5.09 -7.85
C ARG A 249 13.83 6.25 -7.85
N LEU A 250 13.64 6.92 -8.99
CA LEU A 250 12.65 8.00 -9.15
C LEU A 250 11.22 7.49 -8.98
N TRP A 251 10.91 6.29 -9.46
CA TRP A 251 9.61 5.66 -9.27
C TRP A 251 9.33 5.39 -7.79
N LEU A 252 10.30 4.85 -7.04
CA LEU A 252 10.22 4.65 -5.58
C LEU A 252 10.07 5.98 -4.85
N MET A 253 10.88 6.98 -5.18
CA MET A 253 10.79 8.32 -4.57
C MET A 253 9.41 8.95 -4.77
N LYS A 254 8.82 8.77 -5.95
CA LYS A 254 7.48 9.27 -6.24
C LYS A 254 6.40 8.57 -5.41
N LEU A 255 6.56 7.30 -5.05
CA LEU A 255 5.63 6.63 -4.14
C LEU A 255 5.66 7.22 -2.72
N VAL A 256 6.85 7.58 -2.24
CA VAL A 256 7.07 8.06 -0.87
C VAL A 256 7.09 9.59 -0.72
N GLU A 257 6.55 10.32 -1.70
CA GLU A 257 6.38 11.77 -1.60
C GLU A 257 5.47 12.13 -0.42
N SER A 258 5.90 13.10 0.40
CA SER A 258 5.17 13.48 1.62
C SER A 258 3.79 14.05 1.32
N LYS A 259 3.64 14.79 0.22
CA LYS A 259 2.36 15.33 -0.24
C LYS A 259 1.68 14.34 -1.19
N CYS A 260 0.46 13.90 -0.87
CA CYS A 260 -0.30 12.93 -1.67
C CYS A 260 -0.39 13.33 -3.15
N LYS A 261 -0.61 14.62 -3.44
CA LYS A 261 -0.71 15.16 -4.81
C LYS A 261 0.56 15.02 -5.67
N HIS A 262 1.72 14.75 -5.06
CA HIS A 262 2.98 14.52 -5.79
C HIS A 262 3.23 13.03 -6.06
N ARG A 263 2.47 12.14 -5.41
CA ARG A 263 2.51 10.70 -5.70
C ARG A 263 1.77 10.38 -7.00
N TYR A 264 1.76 9.11 -7.38
CA TYR A 264 0.79 8.62 -8.36
C TYR A 264 -0.62 8.75 -7.77
N ALA A 265 -1.58 9.18 -8.58
CA ALA A 265 -2.96 9.38 -8.12
C ALA A 265 -3.64 8.05 -7.71
N ASN A 266 -3.22 6.92 -8.28
CA ASN A 266 -3.74 5.59 -7.98
C ASN A 266 -2.72 4.49 -8.36
N ALA A 267 -2.99 3.27 -7.92
CA ALA A 267 -2.14 2.10 -8.14
C ALA A 267 -2.01 1.73 -9.62
N PHE A 268 -3.05 1.94 -10.43
CA PHE A 268 -3.00 1.67 -11.87
C PHE A 268 -1.91 2.51 -12.56
N LEU A 269 -1.85 3.81 -12.24
CA LEU A 269 -0.82 4.69 -12.79
C LEU A 269 0.58 4.33 -12.28
N ALA A 270 0.72 3.94 -11.01
CA ALA A 270 1.99 3.47 -10.45
C ALA A 270 2.47 2.18 -11.12
N LEU A 271 1.57 1.20 -11.31
CA LEU A 271 1.84 -0.07 -11.99
C LEU A 271 2.25 0.15 -13.45
N LYS A 272 1.46 0.92 -14.20
CA LYS A 272 1.76 1.25 -15.60
C LYS A 272 3.13 1.91 -15.75
N ALA A 273 3.51 2.77 -14.80
CA ALA A 273 4.82 3.40 -14.80
C ALA A 273 5.95 2.41 -14.46
N LEU A 274 5.71 1.41 -13.61
CA LEU A 274 6.71 0.43 -13.15
C LEU A 274 7.10 -0.58 -14.24
N ILE A 275 6.12 -1.10 -15.00
CA ILE A 275 6.34 -2.20 -15.96
C ILE A 275 7.57 -1.99 -16.87
N PRO A 276 7.73 -0.84 -17.58
CA PRO A 276 8.83 -0.65 -18.53
C PRO A 276 10.18 -0.30 -17.86
N ILE A 277 10.24 -0.11 -16.54
CA ILE A 277 11.45 0.34 -15.86
C ILE A 277 12.37 -0.85 -15.57
N GLN A 278 13.62 -0.79 -16.05
CA GLN A 278 14.67 -1.71 -15.61
C GLN A 278 15.07 -1.40 -14.16
N VAL A 279 15.31 -2.44 -13.36
CA VAL A 279 15.59 -2.29 -11.92
C VAL A 279 17.08 -2.05 -11.66
N THR A 280 17.94 -2.86 -12.27
CA THR A 280 19.39 -2.71 -12.30
C THR A 280 19.86 -2.51 -13.75
N GLY A 281 21.11 -2.10 -13.93
CA GLY A 281 21.71 -1.90 -15.25
C GLY A 281 22.59 -0.67 -15.32
N THR A 282 23.61 -0.73 -16.19
CA THR A 282 24.49 0.40 -16.45
C THR A 282 23.69 1.55 -17.04
N HIS A 283 23.85 2.72 -16.44
CA HIS A 283 23.37 3.98 -16.97
C HIS A 283 23.99 4.16 -18.38
N ASN A 284 23.30 3.76 -19.44
CA ASN A 284 23.71 4.16 -20.77
C ASN A 284 23.46 5.67 -20.83
N ALA A 285 24.53 6.45 -20.66
CA ALA A 285 24.50 7.90 -20.85
C ALA A 285 23.85 8.26 -22.20
N ILE A 286 23.99 7.36 -23.18
CA ILE A 286 23.33 7.39 -24.48
C ILE A 286 21.79 7.37 -24.35
N ASP A 287 21.19 6.51 -23.53
CA ASP A 287 19.72 6.46 -23.37
C ASP A 287 19.16 7.71 -22.69
N THR A 288 19.93 8.30 -21.79
CA THR A 288 19.56 9.56 -21.11
C THR A 288 19.69 10.74 -22.08
N LEU A 289 20.76 10.75 -22.88
CA LEU A 289 20.96 11.74 -23.94
C LEU A 289 19.89 11.61 -25.03
N VAL A 290 19.55 10.40 -25.47
CA VAL A 290 18.49 10.12 -26.44
C VAL A 290 17.12 10.51 -25.90
N ALA A 291 16.82 10.21 -24.63
CA ALA A 291 15.57 10.65 -23.99
C ALA A 291 15.50 12.18 -23.86
N ALA A 292 16.61 12.84 -23.48
CA ALA A 292 16.69 14.29 -23.40
C ALA A 292 16.57 14.97 -24.78
N ILE A 293 17.18 14.40 -25.82
CA ILE A 293 17.06 14.86 -27.21
C ILE A 293 15.62 14.68 -27.70
N LYS A 294 14.99 13.52 -27.49
CA LYS A 294 13.58 13.28 -27.86
C LYS A 294 12.62 14.23 -27.13
N LEU A 295 12.88 14.55 -25.87
CA LEU A 295 12.08 15.50 -25.10
C LEU A 295 12.24 16.93 -25.65
N ARG A 296 13.48 17.34 -25.96
CA ARG A 296 13.80 18.66 -26.53
C ARG A 296 13.24 18.85 -27.94
N GLN A 297 13.21 17.78 -28.75
CA GLN A 297 12.56 17.78 -30.06
C GLN A 297 11.03 17.90 -29.94
N ARG A 298 10.40 17.21 -28.98
CA ARG A 298 8.95 17.33 -28.74
C ARG A 298 8.55 18.73 -28.27
N THR A 299 9.31 19.33 -27.36
CA THR A 299 9.03 20.71 -26.90
C THR A 299 9.28 21.73 -28.00
N ALA A 300 10.33 21.56 -28.82
CA ALA A 300 10.58 22.43 -29.97
C ALA A 300 9.45 22.37 -31.02
N VAL A 301 8.95 21.17 -31.34
CA VAL A 301 7.83 20.99 -32.29
C VAL A 301 6.53 21.59 -31.74
N LEU A 302 6.25 21.43 -30.44
CA LEU A 302 5.09 22.05 -29.79
C LEU A 302 5.19 23.58 -29.77
N CYS A 303 6.36 24.15 -29.50
CA CYS A 303 6.58 25.60 -29.56
C CYS A 303 6.42 26.15 -30.98
N LEU A 304 6.95 25.46 -31.99
CA LEU A 304 6.77 25.83 -33.41
C LEU A 304 5.30 25.76 -33.83
N ALA A 305 4.56 24.73 -33.40
CA ALA A 305 3.13 24.61 -33.67
C ALA A 305 2.31 25.75 -33.00
N MET A 306 2.64 26.12 -31.75
CA MET A 306 2.00 27.26 -31.08
C MET A 306 2.32 28.59 -31.75
N MET A 307 3.58 28.82 -32.17
CA MET A 307 3.97 30.02 -32.90
C MET A 307 3.27 30.11 -34.25
N GLY A 308 3.12 28.98 -34.96
CA GLY A 308 2.35 28.91 -36.21
C GLY A 308 0.87 29.27 -36.02
N MET A 309 0.22 28.73 -34.98
CA MET A 309 -1.17 29.06 -34.67
C MET A 309 -1.36 30.53 -34.28
N MET A 310 -0.43 31.11 -33.51
CA MET A 310 -0.43 32.53 -33.17
C MET A 310 -0.25 33.43 -34.41
N ALA A 311 0.66 33.07 -35.32
CA ALA A 311 0.89 33.81 -36.55
C ALA A 311 -0.36 33.80 -37.45
N VAL A 312 -1.01 32.64 -37.62
CA VAL A 312 -2.26 32.52 -38.39
C VAL A 312 -3.37 33.39 -37.78
N ALA A 313 -3.52 33.36 -36.45
CA ALA A 313 -4.50 34.19 -35.74
C ALA A 313 -4.24 35.70 -35.91
N THR A 314 -2.98 36.13 -35.90
CA THR A 314 -2.64 37.55 -36.15
C THR A 314 -2.94 37.97 -37.58
N THR A 315 -2.67 37.13 -38.58
CA THR A 315 -3.01 37.45 -39.98
C THR A 315 -4.51 37.53 -40.23
N THR A 316 -5.32 36.65 -39.62
CA THR A 316 -6.78 36.71 -39.75
C THR A 316 -7.36 37.93 -39.04
N LEU A 317 -6.80 38.34 -37.90
CA LEU A 317 -7.18 39.59 -37.23
C LEU A 317 -6.85 40.83 -38.07
N ILE A 318 -5.67 40.88 -38.70
CA ILE A 318 -5.25 41.99 -39.56
C ILE A 318 -6.09 42.06 -40.85
N LEU A 319 -6.47 40.92 -41.42
CA LEU A 319 -7.36 40.86 -42.60
C LEU A 319 -8.83 41.17 -42.28
N SER A 320 -9.23 41.12 -41.01
CA SER A 320 -10.60 41.39 -40.55
C SER A 320 -10.88 42.85 -40.16
N GLN A 321 -9.90 43.75 -40.25
CA GLN A 321 -10.15 45.19 -40.04
C GLN A 321 -10.70 45.85 -41.32
N PRO A 322 -11.90 46.44 -41.30
CA PRO A 322 -12.41 47.19 -42.45
C PRO A 322 -11.64 48.50 -42.60
N GLY A 323 -11.06 48.71 -43.78
CA GLY A 323 -10.45 49.98 -44.18
C GLY A 323 -11.47 51.10 -44.29
N ASP A 324 -11.07 52.25 -43.78
CA ASP A 324 -11.72 53.57 -43.74
C ASP A 324 -12.39 54.01 -45.06
N VAL A 325 -13.66 54.45 -45.01
CA VAL A 325 -14.32 55.20 -46.09
C VAL A 325 -14.76 56.56 -45.56
N LYS A 326 -13.93 57.57 -45.83
CA LYS A 326 -14.32 58.98 -45.83
C LYS A 326 -15.35 59.25 -46.94
N GLN A 327 -16.55 59.68 -46.57
CA GLN A 327 -17.31 60.76 -47.24
C GLN A 327 -18.64 60.97 -46.52
N HIS A 328 -18.87 62.15 -45.92
CA HIS A 328 -20.06 62.97 -46.18
C HIS A 328 -20.01 64.33 -45.45
N LEU A 329 -19.90 65.37 -46.27
CA LEU A 329 -20.63 66.64 -46.25
C LEU A 329 -20.61 67.55 -45.00
N LEU A 330 -19.84 68.64 -45.16
CA LEU A 330 -20.21 69.98 -44.71
C LEU A 330 -21.66 70.32 -45.12
N LYS A 331 -22.54 70.55 -44.14
CA LYS A 331 -23.61 71.55 -44.19
C LYS A 331 -24.26 71.68 -42.81
N SER A 332 -23.78 72.64 -42.04
CA SER A 332 -24.58 73.33 -41.03
C SER A 332 -24.09 74.77 -40.94
N ARG A 333 -24.74 75.60 -41.75
CA ARG A 333 -24.88 77.03 -41.54
C ARG A 333 -26.24 77.16 -40.84
N GLU A 334 -26.21 77.44 -39.55
CA GLU A 334 -27.11 78.28 -38.74
C GLU A 334 -26.74 78.16 -37.26
#